data_AF-A0A6P6D418-F1
#
_entry.id   AF-A0A6P6D418-F1
#
_cell.length_a   1.000
_cell.length_b   1.000
_cell.length_c   1.000
_cell.angle_alpha   90.00
_cell.angle_beta   90.00
_cell.angle_gamma   90.00
#
_symmetry.space_group_name_H-M   'P 1'
#
loop_
_entity.id
_entity.type
_entity.pdbx_description
1 polymer ?
#
loop_
_entity_poly.entity_id
_entity_poly.type
_entity_poly.pdbx_seq_one_letter_code
_entity_poly.pdbx_strand_id
1 'polypeptide(L)' 'MFSTGSGNTYAYGVMDSGYRPNLSLEEAYDLGRRAIVHATHRDSYSGGVVNMYHMKEDGWVKVESTDVSDLMHQYREASQ' A
#
# COMPACT_ATOMS: atom_id res chain seq x y z
N MET A 1 2.44 -3.75 -13.62
CA MET A 1 2.19 -3.02 -12.36
C MET A 1 2.01 -1.56 -12.71
N PHE A 2 1.04 -0.88 -12.11
CA PHE A 2 0.69 0.51 -12.45
C PHE A 2 0.45 1.34 -11.19
N SER A 3 0.88 2.60 -11.21
CA SER A 3 0.62 3.63 -10.19
C SER A 3 0.45 4.99 -10.88
N THR A 4 -0.50 5.79 -10.39
CA THR A 4 -0.92 7.08 -10.97
C THR A 4 -1.11 8.13 -9.86
N GLY A 5 -1.19 9.41 -10.24
CA GLY A 5 -1.30 10.53 -9.31
C GLY A 5 0.04 11.11 -8.88
N SER A 6 0.01 12.09 -7.98
CA SER A 6 1.19 12.85 -7.51
C SER A 6 2.16 11.99 -6.70
N GLY A 7 1.67 10.98 -5.97
CA GLY A 7 2.48 10.07 -5.17
C GLY A 7 3.09 8.89 -5.93
N ASN A 8 2.95 8.82 -7.27
CA ASN A 8 3.20 7.59 -8.01
C ASN A 8 4.66 7.08 -7.90
N THR A 9 5.64 7.97 -7.93
CA THR A 9 7.07 7.64 -7.87
C THR A 9 7.44 6.98 -6.55
N TYR A 10 6.87 7.47 -5.44
CA TYR A 10 7.08 6.89 -4.11
C TYR A 10 6.44 5.51 -3.99
N ALA A 11 5.23 5.34 -4.54
CA ALA A 11 4.54 4.05 -4.53
C ALA A 11 5.32 3.00 -5.35
N TYR A 12 5.79 3.35 -6.56
CA TYR A 12 6.63 2.46 -7.37
C TYR A 12 7.91 2.05 -6.64
N GLY A 13 8.60 2.98 -5.97
CA GLY A 13 9.83 2.67 -5.25
C GLY A 13 9.67 1.55 -4.22
N VAL A 14 8.57 1.55 -3.46
CA VAL A 14 8.26 0.47 -2.51
C VAL A 14 7.78 -0.78 -3.23
N MET A 15 6.86 -0.63 -4.18
CA MET A 15 6.24 -1.77 -4.86
C MET A 15 7.24 -2.59 -5.66
N ASP A 16 8.12 -1.94 -6.43
CA ASP A 16 9.15 -2.59 -7.26
C ASP A 16 10.23 -3.28 -6.41
N SER A 17 10.49 -2.78 -5.19
CA SER A 17 11.45 -3.39 -4.26
C SER A 17 10.95 -4.70 -3.63
N GLY A 18 9.63 -4.86 -3.49
CA GLY A 18 9.02 -6.00 -2.79
C GLY A 18 8.30 -7.00 -3.68
N TYR A 19 8.01 -6.65 -4.94
CA TYR A 19 7.19 -7.47 -5.80
C TYR A 19 7.86 -8.79 -6.20
N ARG A 20 7.07 -9.87 -6.12
CA ARG A 20 7.39 -11.18 -6.71
C ARG A 20 6.10 -11.74 -7.34
N PRO A 21 6.18 -12.49 -8.45
CA PRO A 21 4.98 -13.06 -9.09
C PRO A 21 4.20 -14.03 -8.19
N ASN A 22 4.86 -14.64 -7.20
CA ASN A 22 4.33 -15.69 -6.34
C ASN A 22 4.19 -15.25 -4.88
N LEU A 23 3.82 -13.99 -4.63
CA LEU A 23 3.46 -13.53 -3.29
C LEU A 23 2.25 -14.31 -2.78
N SER A 24 2.28 -14.66 -1.49
CA SER A 24 1.07 -15.05 -0.79
C SER A 24 0.11 -13.86 -0.70
N LEU A 25 -1.15 -14.16 -0.37
CA LEU A 25 -2.18 -13.13 -0.31
C LEU A 25 -1.85 -12.04 0.73
N GLU A 26 -1.40 -12.46 1.92
CA GLU A 26 -1.03 -11.54 3.00
C GLU A 26 0.20 -10.69 2.65
N GLU A 27 1.21 -11.27 1.97
CA GLU A 27 2.37 -10.51 1.50
C GLU A 27 1.98 -9.48 0.44
N ALA A 28 1.05 -9.82 -0.47
CA ALA A 28 0.57 -8.89 -1.48
C ALA A 28 -0.21 -7.72 -0.85
N TYR A 29 -1.03 -8.00 0.17
CA TYR A 29 -1.75 -6.98 0.93
C TYR A 29 -0.78 -6.07 1.69
N ASP A 30 0.20 -6.63 2.39
CA ASP A 30 1.20 -5.84 3.10
C ASP A 30 2.02 -4.97 2.15
N LEU A 31 2.46 -5.50 1.00
CA LEU A 31 3.19 -4.72 -0.01
C LEU A 31 2.36 -3.56 -0.56
N GLY A 32 1.10 -3.82 -0.92
CA GLY A 32 0.18 -2.80 -1.44
C GLY A 32 -0.05 -1.69 -0.41
N ARG A 33 -0.32 -2.07 0.85
CA ARG A 33 -0.51 -1.14 1.96
C ARG A 33 0.73 -0.29 2.19
N ARG A 34 1.92 -0.89 2.30
CA ARG A 34 3.18 -0.17 2.49
C ARG A 34 3.46 0.81 1.37
N ALA A 35 3.22 0.42 0.11
CA ALA A 35 3.45 1.29 -1.04
C ALA A 35 2.63 2.58 -0.96
N ILE A 36 1.34 2.48 -0.59
CA ILE A 36 0.49 3.65 -0.41
C ILE A 36 0.91 4.46 0.82
N VAL A 37 1.11 3.82 1.98
CA VAL A 37 1.48 4.52 3.23
C VAL A 37 2.78 5.33 3.07
N HIS A 38 3.79 4.77 2.41
CA HIS A 38 5.04 5.50 2.16
C HIS A 38 4.88 6.61 1.12
N ALA A 39 4.01 6.43 0.12
CA ALA A 39 3.71 7.49 -0.84
C ALA A 39 3.02 8.67 -0.16
N THR A 40 1.98 8.42 0.64
CA THR A 40 1.26 9.44 1.41
C THR A 40 2.14 10.14 2.44
N HIS A 41 3.22 9.50 2.90
CA HIS A 41 4.14 10.15 3.83
C HIS A 41 5.03 11.22 3.16
N ARG A 42 5.29 11.08 1.86
CA ARG A 42 6.20 11.97 1.12
C ARG A 42 5.47 12.97 0.24
N ASP A 43 4.34 12.59 -0.34
CA ASP A 43 3.54 13.44 -1.21
C ASP A 43 2.48 14.23 -0.42
N SER A 44 2.58 15.56 -0.43
CA SER A 44 1.68 16.45 0.31
C SER A 44 0.23 16.41 -0.16
N TYR A 45 -0.04 15.93 -1.38
CA TYR A 45 -1.38 15.85 -1.94
C TYR A 45 -2.03 14.46 -1.80
N SER A 46 -1.34 13.52 -1.14
CA SER A 46 -1.84 12.16 -0.90
C SER A 46 -1.96 11.88 0.61
N GLY A 47 -3.07 11.31 1.07
CA GLY A 47 -3.28 10.99 2.48
C GLY A 47 -4.66 10.42 2.79
N GLY A 48 -5.03 10.42 4.08
CA GLY A 48 -6.32 9.92 4.56
C GLY A 48 -6.27 8.43 4.86
N VAL A 49 -7.03 7.62 4.12
CA VAL A 49 -7.18 6.18 4.36
C VAL A 49 -6.72 5.34 3.17
N VAL A 50 -6.08 4.21 3.43
CA VAL A 50 -5.82 3.18 2.42
C VAL A 50 -7.09 2.38 2.20
N ASN A 51 -7.68 2.47 1.01
CA ASN A 51 -8.75 1.58 0.58
C ASN A 51 -8.18 0.51 -0.35
N MET A 52 -8.11 -0.73 0.13
CA MET A 52 -7.54 -1.84 -0.63
C MET A 52 -8.62 -2.83 -1.07
N TYR A 53 -8.49 -3.30 -2.31
CA TYR A 53 -9.38 -4.26 -2.94
C TYR A 53 -8.56 -5.40 -3.55
N HIS A 54 -9.14 -6.59 -3.55
CA HIS A 54 -8.56 -7.77 -4.17
C HIS A 54 -9.55 -8.33 -5.19
N MET A 55 -9.12 -8.38 -6.46
CA MET A 55 -9.87 -9.00 -7.53
C MET A 55 -9.61 -10.50 -7.58
N LYS A 56 -10.69 -11.29 -7.57
CA LYS A 56 -10.69 -12.75 -7.74
C LYS A 56 -11.48 -13.11 -9.01
N GLU A 57 -11.54 -14.40 -9.33
CA GLU A 57 -12.32 -14.90 -10.46
C GLU A 57 -13.82 -14.62 -10.32
N ASP A 58 -14.35 -14.68 -9.09
CA ASP A 58 -15.77 -14.47 -8.76
C ASP A 58 -16.13 -13.02 -8.43
N GLY A 59 -15.17 -12.10 -8.56
CA GLY A 59 -15.37 -10.67 -8.33
C GLY A 59 -14.38 -10.09 -7.33
N TRP A 60 -14.64 -8.85 -6.88
CA TRP A 60 -13.76 -8.14 -5.98
C TRP A 60 -14.20 -8.28 -4.52
N VAL A 61 -13.22 -8.24 -3.62
CA VAL A 61 -13.46 -8.11 -2.17
C VAL A 61 -12.81 -6.83 -1.66
N LYS A 62 -13.54 -6.08 -0.81
CA LYS A 62 -12.93 -4.98 -0.04
C LYS A 62 -12.10 -5.61 1.07
N VAL A 63 -10.79 -5.36 1.03
CA VAL A 63 -9.85 -5.93 2.00
C VAL A 63 -9.83 -5.06 3.25
N GLU A 64 -9.68 -3.74 3.09
CA GLU A 64 -9.59 -2.83 4.22
C GLU A 64 -9.91 -1.37 3.84
N SER A 65 -10.06 -0.55 4.88
CA SER A 65 -10.18 0.90 4.85
C SER A 65 -9.49 1.42 6.11
N THR A 66 -8.18 1.58 6.05
CA THR A 66 -7.33 1.76 7.23
C THR A 66 -6.68 3.14 7.20
N ASP A 67 -6.67 3.84 8.35
CA ASP A 67 -6.05 5.15 8.46
C ASP A 67 -4.54 5.08 8.24
N VAL A 68 -4.01 5.97 7.38
CA VAL A 68 -2.60 6.01 7.02
C VAL A 68 -1.72 6.42 8.20
N SER A 69 -2.22 7.31 9.07
CA SER A 69 -1.47 7.77 10.25
C SER A 69 -1.23 6.62 11.19
N ASP A 70 -2.27 5.84 11.51
CA ASP A 70 -2.17 4.66 12.38
C ASP A 70 -1.15 3.64 11.84
N LEU A 71 -1.21 3.36 10.53
CA LEU A 71 -0.27 2.45 9.88
C LEU A 71 1.17 2.97 9.94
N MET A 72 1.39 4.25 9.69
CA MET A 72 2.72 4.85 9.74
C MET A 72 3.29 4.84 11.16
N HIS A 73 2.46 5.10 12.18
CA HIS A 73 2.87 4.97 13.57
C HIS A 73 3.30 3.53 13.89
N GLN A 74 2.48 2.54 13.51
CA GLN A 74 2.79 1.12 13.70
C GLN A 74 4.13 0.73 13.04
N TYR A 75 4.38 1.15 11.80
CA TYR A 75 5.64 0.83 11.10
C TYR A 75 6.86 1.50 11.74
N ARG A 76 6.71 2.72 12.26
CA ARG A 76 7.78 3.42 12.97
C ARG A 76 8.12 2.77 14.30
N GLU A 77 7.13 2.25 15.02
CA GLU A 77 7.36 1.50 16.27
C GLU A 77 8.03 0.15 16.00
N ALA A 78 7.64 -0.55 14.93
CA ALA A 78 8.24 -1.84 14.55
C ALA A 78 9.67 -1.73 13.99
N SER A 79 10.10 -0.54 13.57
CA SER A 79 11.44 -0.28 13.02
C SER A 79 12.45 0.21 14.09
N GLN A 80 11.99 0.37 15.33
CA GLN A 80 12.83 0.68 16.50
C GLN A 80 13.26 -0.61 17.20
#